data_AF-A0A1H3BWL6-F1
#
_entry.id   AF-A0A1H3BWL6-F1
#
_cell.length_a   1.000
_cell.length_b   1.000
_cell.length_c   1.000
_cell.angle_alpha   90.00
_cell.angle_beta   90.00
_cell.angle_gamma   90.00
#
_symmetry.space_group_name_H-M   'P 1'
#
loop_
_entity.id
_entity.type
_entity.pdbx_description
1 polymer ?
#
loop_
_entity_poly.entity_id
_entity_poly.type
_entity_poly.pdbx_seq_one_letter_code
_entity_poly.pdbx_strand_id
1 'polypeptide(L)'
;MKLKNASPLIVVSILGIISIILPVFILGNLKPYESPLFPLLRTGIEGISKYSFLFLLLSGFIVKLFSDAPSWKIGLMSMVLFPLAAICEMIADPTSHTMFPFEFIGYALYTIPALAGAYTSQLIKSFVKAATRYFKK
;
A
#
# COMPACT_ATOMS: atom_id res chain seq x y z
N MET A 1 -12.32 -18.17 -8.66
CA MET A 1 -11.23 -17.56 -7.84
C MET A 1 -11.35 -18.13 -6.43
N LYS A 2 -10.35 -18.86 -5.89
CA LYS A 2 -10.44 -19.40 -4.52
C LYS A 2 -10.46 -18.23 -3.51
N LEU A 3 -11.58 -18.04 -2.83
CA LEU A 3 -11.84 -16.99 -1.84
C LEU A 3 -10.84 -16.95 -0.67
N LYS A 4 -10.02 -18.00 -0.47
CA LYS A 4 -8.96 -18.06 0.55
C LYS A 4 -7.96 -16.89 0.51
N ASN A 5 -7.80 -16.23 -0.65
CA ASN A 5 -6.85 -15.14 -0.80
C ASN A 5 -7.49 -13.74 -0.75
N ALA A 6 -8.82 -13.62 -0.57
CA ALA A 6 -9.48 -12.31 -0.53
C ALA A 6 -9.14 -11.53 0.73
N SER A 7 -9.12 -12.20 1.89
CA SER A 7 -8.81 -11.57 3.18
C SER A 7 -7.43 -10.87 3.20
N PRO A 8 -6.31 -11.52 2.79
CA PRO A 8 -5.01 -10.84 2.72
C PRO A 8 -4.96 -9.61 1.82
N LEU A 9 -5.71 -9.62 0.70
CA LEU A 9 -5.74 -8.50 -0.25
C LEU A 9 -6.52 -7.31 0.31
N ILE A 10 -7.61 -7.56 1.05
CA ILE A 10 -8.34 -6.51 1.76
C ILE A 10 -7.45 -5.93 2.86
N VAL A 11 -6.79 -6.78 3.64
CA VAL A 11 -5.89 -6.36 4.72
C VAL A 11 -4.76 -5.46 4.19
N VAL A 12 -4.08 -5.85 3.10
CA VAL A 12 -3.01 -5.00 2.55
C VAL A 12 -3.56 -3.68 1.98
N SER A 13 -4.77 -3.67 1.43
CA SER A 13 -5.40 -2.44 0.93
C SER A 13 -5.62 -1.43 2.06
N ILE A 14 -6.12 -1.91 3.20
CA ILE A 14 -6.32 -1.09 4.41
C ILE A 14 -4.97 -0.64 4.98
N LEU A 15 -3.99 -1.55 5.09
CA LEU A 15 -2.65 -1.22 5.56
C LEU A 15 -1.95 -0.21 4.65
N GLY A 16 -2.21 -0.23 3.35
CA GLY A 16 -1.70 0.77 2.39
C GLY A 16 -2.18 2.18 2.73
N ILE A 17 -3.48 2.35 2.98
CA ILE A 17 -4.06 3.62 3.45
C ILE A 17 -3.42 4.05 4.78
N ILE A 18 -3.33 3.14 5.75
CA ILE A 18 -2.71 3.43 7.06
C ILE A 18 -1.24 3.84 6.88
N SER A 19 -0.50 3.20 5.98
CA SER A 19 0.92 3.50 5.73
C SER A 19 1.14 4.92 5.20
N ILE A 20 0.17 5.48 4.47
CA ILE A 20 0.23 6.86 3.95
C ILE A 20 -0.27 7.87 4.99
N ILE A 21 -1.33 7.53 5.74
CA ILE A 21 -1.94 8.44 6.72
C ILE A 21 -1.12 8.54 8.01
N LEU A 22 -0.59 7.43 8.52
CA LEU A 22 0.07 7.38 9.82
C LEU A 22 1.25 8.37 9.96
N PRO A 23 2.13 8.54 8.95
CA PRO A 23 3.20 9.53 8.98
C PRO A 23 2.73 10.98 9.18
N VAL A 24 1.49 11.32 8.81
CA VAL A 24 0.95 12.68 9.00
C VAL A 24 0.93 13.04 10.49
N PHE A 25 0.53 12.08 11.33
CA PHE A 25 0.51 12.25 12.78
C PHE A 25 1.90 12.23 13.42
N ILE A 26 2.87 11.57 12.79
CA ILE A 26 4.26 11.47 13.29
C ILE A 26 5.02 12.76 12.98
N LEU A 27 4.85 13.31 11.77
CA LEU A 27 5.61 14.46 11.31
C LEU A 27 5.04 15.79 11.82
N GLY A 28 3.73 15.88 12.07
CA GLY A 28 3.06 17.01 12.74
C GLY A 28 3.09 18.37 12.03
N ASN A 29 4.03 18.58 11.09
CA ASN A 29 4.32 19.85 10.44
C ASN A 29 3.90 19.88 8.96
N LEU A 30 3.02 18.95 8.54
CA LEU A 30 2.51 18.93 7.17
C LEU A 30 1.39 19.96 7.02
N LYS A 31 1.41 20.71 5.92
CA LYS A 31 0.31 21.60 5.56
C LYS A 31 -0.95 20.76 5.35
N PRO A 32 -2.06 21.03 6.06
CA PRO A 32 -3.33 20.39 5.79
C PRO A 32 -3.79 20.75 4.39
N TYR A 33 -4.21 19.74 3.63
CA TYR A 33 -4.83 19.92 2.32
C TYR A 33 -6.34 19.78 2.44
N GLU A 34 -7.04 20.76 1.87
CA GLU A 34 -8.48 20.71 1.70
C GLU A 34 -8.80 19.74 0.56
N SER A 35 -9.62 18.73 0.85
CA SER A 35 -10.25 17.93 -0.19
C SER A 35 -11.69 17.57 0.22
N PRO A 36 -12.63 17.47 -0.73
CA PRO A 36 -14.05 17.30 -0.45
C PRO A 36 -14.40 16.08 0.42
N LEU A 37 -13.75 14.94 0.19
CA LEU A 37 -14.08 13.68 0.86
C LEU A 37 -12.99 13.19 1.83
N PHE A 38 -11.72 13.23 1.42
CA PHE A 38 -10.62 12.56 2.11
C PHE A 38 -9.41 13.48 2.37
N PRO A 39 -9.57 14.60 3.12
CA PRO A 39 -8.51 15.60 3.32
C PRO A 39 -7.26 15.04 3.99
N LEU A 40 -7.44 14.08 4.91
CA LEU A 40 -6.33 13.41 5.58
C LEU A 40 -5.51 12.52 4.62
N LEU A 41 -6.20 11.83 3.70
CA LEU A 41 -5.53 11.01 2.68
C LEU A 41 -4.76 11.89 1.70
N ARG A 42 -5.36 13.00 1.27
CA ARG A 42 -4.71 14.00 0.42
C ARG A 42 -3.45 14.56 1.07
N THR A 43 -3.54 14.95 2.33
CA THR A 43 -2.40 15.42 3.13
C THR A 43 -1.29 14.37 3.21
N GLY A 44 -1.65 13.09 3.38
CA GLY A 44 -0.67 12.00 3.41
C GLY A 44 0.02 11.73 2.07
N ILE A 45 -0.71 11.83 0.96
CA ILE A 45 -0.16 11.65 -0.39
C ILE A 45 0.78 12.81 -0.75
N GLU A 46 0.35 14.04 -0.52
CA GLU A 46 1.16 15.22 -0.84
C GLU A 46 2.34 15.38 0.12
N GLY A 47 2.17 14.97 1.37
CA GLY A 47 3.21 14.92 2.41
C GLY A 47 3.97 13.59 2.48
N ILE A 48 4.06 12.84 1.37
CA ILE A 48 4.69 11.51 1.40
C ILE A 48 6.13 11.61 1.91
N SER A 49 6.49 10.71 2.82
CA SER A 49 7.77 10.75 3.52
C SER A 49 8.47 9.40 3.50
N LYS A 50 9.72 9.38 3.98
CA LYS A 50 10.49 8.14 4.17
C LYS A 50 9.77 7.13 5.07
N TYR A 51 8.97 7.61 6.04
CA TYR A 51 8.16 6.75 6.89
C TYR A 51 7.04 6.07 6.12
N SER A 52 6.39 6.77 5.19
CA SER A 52 5.37 6.20 4.30
C SER A 52 5.94 5.03 3.49
N PHE A 53 7.11 5.22 2.88
CA PHE A 53 7.82 4.17 2.14
C PHE A 53 8.18 2.97 3.03
N LEU A 54 8.66 3.22 4.25
CA LEU A 54 8.98 2.16 5.21
C LEU A 54 7.74 1.36 5.62
N PHE A 55 6.63 2.03 5.94
CA PHE A 55 5.39 1.37 6.33
C PHE A 55 4.76 0.58 5.17
N LEU A 56 4.84 1.10 3.95
CA LEU A 56 4.42 0.35 2.76
C LEU A 56 5.26 -0.92 2.56
N LEU A 57 6.58 -0.81 2.74
CA LEU A 57 7.45 -1.99 2.69
C LEU A 57 7.07 -3.02 3.76
N LEU A 58 6.87 -2.57 5.00
CA LEU A 58 6.49 -3.44 6.11
C LEU A 58 5.11 -4.08 5.91
N SER A 59 4.13 -3.35 5.38
CA SER A 59 2.79 -3.90 5.12
C SER A 59 2.83 -5.03 4.10
N GLY A 60 3.53 -4.83 2.97
CA GLY A 60 3.73 -5.89 1.97
C GLY A 60 4.50 -7.09 2.54
N PHE A 61 5.54 -6.83 3.33
CA PHE A 61 6.34 -7.88 3.98
C PHE A 61 5.50 -8.73 4.95
N ILE A 62 4.79 -8.08 5.87
CA ILE A 62 3.97 -8.74 6.91
C ILE A 62 2.84 -9.52 6.27
N VAL A 63 2.07 -8.92 5.36
CA VAL A 63 0.94 -9.62 4.71
C VAL A 63 1.45 -10.82 3.93
N LYS A 64 2.56 -10.71 3.20
CA LYS A 64 3.14 -11.86 2.51
C LYS A 64 3.71 -12.90 3.48
N LEU A 65 4.17 -12.51 4.67
CA LEU A 65 4.67 -13.43 5.68
C LEU A 65 3.56 -14.33 6.23
N PHE A 66 2.33 -13.82 6.32
CA PHE A 66 1.19 -14.58 6.85
C PHE A 66 0.20 -15.08 5.79
N SER A 67 0.47 -14.86 4.51
CA SER A 67 -0.40 -15.33 3.41
C SER A 67 0.34 -16.07 2.30
N ASP A 68 -0.43 -16.83 1.54
CA ASP A 68 0.03 -17.48 0.30
C ASP A 68 -0.36 -16.67 -0.95
N ALA A 69 -0.91 -15.46 -0.79
CA ALA A 69 -1.30 -14.61 -1.90
C ALA A 69 -0.08 -14.24 -2.77
N PRO A 70 -0.21 -14.14 -4.10
CA PRO A 70 0.90 -13.74 -4.97
C PRO A 70 1.45 -12.36 -4.59
N SER A 71 2.77 -12.22 -4.51
CA SER A 71 3.44 -10.98 -4.06
C SER A 71 3.08 -9.78 -4.93
N TRP A 72 2.96 -9.99 -6.24
CA TRP A 72 2.53 -8.93 -7.17
C TRP A 72 1.11 -8.42 -6.87
N LYS A 73 0.19 -9.30 -6.46
CA LYS A 73 -1.16 -8.89 -6.06
C LYS A 73 -1.15 -8.10 -4.76
N ILE A 74 -0.29 -8.48 -3.81
CA ILE A 74 -0.13 -7.76 -2.53
C ILE A 74 0.37 -6.34 -2.80
N GLY A 75 1.40 -6.19 -3.64
CA GLY A 75 1.93 -4.89 -4.04
C GLY A 75 0.88 -4.00 -4.71
N LEU A 76 0.18 -4.51 -5.73
CA LEU A 76 -0.87 -3.73 -6.41
C LEU A 76 -2.03 -3.37 -5.46
N MET A 77 -2.48 -4.31 -4.64
CA MET A 77 -3.60 -4.07 -3.72
C MET A 77 -3.26 -3.07 -2.62
N SER A 78 -1.98 -2.90 -2.26
CA SER A 78 -1.57 -1.86 -1.30
C SER A 78 -1.96 -0.44 -1.74
N MET A 79 -2.12 -0.21 -3.05
CA MET A 79 -2.46 1.11 -3.60
C MET A 79 -3.84 1.16 -4.26
N VAL A 80 -4.63 0.09 -4.26
CA VAL A 80 -5.89 0.03 -5.03
C VAL A 80 -6.94 1.04 -4.56
N LEU A 81 -6.94 1.38 -3.27
CA LEU A 81 -7.91 2.32 -2.70
C LEU A 81 -7.63 3.78 -3.05
N PHE A 82 -6.40 4.11 -3.46
CA PHE A 82 -5.99 5.48 -3.80
C PHE A 82 -6.60 5.99 -5.12
N PRO A 83 -6.50 5.28 -6.26
CA PRO A 83 -7.18 5.71 -7.47
C PRO A 83 -8.71 5.68 -7.30
N LEU A 84 -9.25 4.78 -6.46
CA LEU A 84 -10.68 4.80 -6.13
C LEU A 84 -11.06 6.06 -5.35
N ALA A 85 -10.28 6.44 -4.34
CA ALA A 85 -10.49 7.67 -3.59
C ALA A 85 -10.40 8.90 -4.50
N ALA A 86 -9.41 8.95 -5.40
CA ALA A 86 -9.26 10.02 -6.38
C ALA A 86 -10.47 10.13 -7.33
N ILE A 87 -11.01 9.00 -7.82
CA ILE A 87 -12.24 8.99 -8.63
C ILE A 87 -13.42 9.52 -7.83
N CYS A 88 -13.59 9.10 -6.58
CA CYS A 88 -14.66 9.60 -5.71
C CYS A 88 -14.56 11.11 -5.51
N GLU A 89 -13.36 11.66 -5.30
CA GLU A 89 -13.11 13.10 -5.17
C GLU A 89 -13.47 13.84 -6.46
N MET A 90 -13.06 13.32 -7.62
CA MET A 90 -13.41 13.91 -8.93
C MET A 90 -14.93 13.94 -9.19
N ILE A 91 -15.66 12.93 -8.70
CA ILE A 91 -17.13 12.89 -8.82
C ILE A 91 -17.78 13.89 -7.86
N ALA A 92 -17.26 14.00 -6.63
CA ALA A 92 -17.81 14.89 -5.61
C ALA A 92 -17.56 16.38 -5.93
N ASP A 93 -16.39 16.71 -6.47
CA ASP A 93 -16.05 18.04 -6.95
C ASP A 93 -15.32 17.97 -8.31
N PRO A 94 -16.06 18.09 -9.42
CA PRO A 94 -15.48 18.12 -10.77
C PRO A 94 -14.61 19.35 -11.04
N THR A 95 -14.70 20.39 -10.21
CA THR A 95 -13.87 21.61 -10.33
C THR A 95 -12.56 21.50 -9.57
N SER A 96 -12.38 20.44 -8.78
CA SER A 96 -11.15 20.18 -8.05
C SER A 96 -9.98 20.02 -9.03
N HIS A 97 -8.90 20.77 -8.78
CA HIS A 97 -7.65 20.68 -9.52
C HIS A 97 -6.90 19.39 -9.17
N THR A 98 -7.44 18.24 -9.59
CA THR A 98 -6.73 16.97 -9.53
C THR A 98 -5.66 16.95 -10.61
N MET A 99 -4.47 16.42 -10.31
CA MET A 99 -3.41 16.22 -11.31
C MET A 99 -3.64 14.95 -12.13
N PHE A 100 -4.90 14.60 -12.37
CA PHE A 100 -5.25 13.47 -13.21
C PHE A 100 -4.72 13.73 -14.64
N PRO A 101 -4.03 12.76 -15.29
CA PRO A 101 -3.81 11.36 -14.89
C PRO A 101 -2.49 11.08 -14.15
N PHE A 102 -1.63 12.08 -13.97
CA PHE A 102 -0.28 11.90 -13.39
C PHE A 102 -0.31 11.36 -11.96
N GLU A 103 -1.34 11.69 -11.19
CA GLU A 103 -1.54 11.15 -9.83
C GLU A 103 -1.62 9.61 -9.81
N PHE A 104 -2.21 8.99 -10.85
CA PHE A 104 -2.33 7.54 -10.95
C PHE A 104 -0.97 6.87 -11.21
N ILE A 105 -0.11 7.55 -11.97
CA ILE A 105 1.28 7.10 -12.18
C ILE A 105 2.01 7.14 -10.84
N GLY A 106 1.81 8.19 -10.04
CA GLY A 106 2.34 8.27 -8.67
C GLY A 106 1.92 7.08 -7.81
N TYR A 107 0.63 6.75 -7.79
CA TYR A 107 0.12 5.59 -7.05
C TYR A 107 0.72 4.27 -7.53
N ALA A 108 0.90 4.10 -8.84
CA ALA A 108 1.58 2.93 -9.39
C ALA A 108 3.03 2.83 -8.89
N LEU A 109 3.77 3.94 -8.86
CA LEU A 109 5.12 3.98 -8.30
C LEU A 109 5.15 3.67 -6.79
N TYR A 110 4.15 4.13 -6.04
CA TYR A 110 4.04 3.84 -4.60
C TYR A 110 3.69 2.38 -4.28
N THR A 111 3.36 1.55 -5.28
CA THR A 111 3.28 0.09 -5.07
C THR A 111 4.65 -0.56 -4.87
N ILE A 112 5.73 0.07 -5.38
CA ILE A 112 7.07 -0.53 -5.41
C ILE A 112 7.59 -0.94 -4.02
N PRO A 113 7.50 -0.11 -2.96
CA PRO A 113 7.96 -0.50 -1.62
C PRO A 113 7.20 -1.71 -1.08
N ALA A 114 5.87 -1.74 -1.20
CA ALA A 114 5.06 -2.87 -0.74
C ALA A 114 5.35 -4.14 -1.55
N LEU A 115 5.55 -4.00 -2.86
CA LEU A 115 5.97 -5.07 -3.74
C LEU A 115 7.33 -5.64 -3.30
N ALA A 116 8.31 -4.77 -3.03
CA ALA A 116 9.63 -5.15 -2.55
C ALA A 116 9.54 -5.90 -1.20
N GLY A 117 8.77 -5.37 -0.25
CA GLY A 117 8.52 -6.05 1.03
C GLY A 117 7.93 -7.45 0.85
N ALA A 118 6.93 -7.59 -0.01
CA ALA A 118 6.31 -8.88 -0.31
C ALA A 118 7.32 -9.87 -0.93
N TYR A 119 8.09 -9.47 -1.94
CA TYR A 119 9.09 -10.36 -2.54
C TYR A 119 10.19 -10.75 -1.56
N THR A 120 10.67 -9.84 -0.72
CA THR A 120 11.65 -10.14 0.34
C THR A 120 11.10 -11.21 1.30
N SER A 121 9.86 -11.07 1.76
CA SER A 121 9.19 -12.06 2.61
C SER A 121 9.04 -13.42 1.92
N GLN A 122 8.72 -13.42 0.62
CA GLN A 122 8.64 -14.65 -0.17
C GLN A 122 9.99 -15.38 -0.28
N LEU A 123 11.08 -14.64 -0.48
CA LEU A 123 12.43 -15.21 -0.54
C LEU A 123 12.79 -15.87 0.80
N ILE A 124 12.58 -15.16 1.92
CA ILE A 124 12.85 -15.69 3.26
C ILE A 124 12.05 -16.97 3.51
N LYS A 125 10.75 -16.99 3.22
CA LYS A 125 9.92 -18.20 3.32
C LYS A 125 10.48 -19.36 2.51
N SER A 126 11.00 -19.08 1.32
CA SER A 126 11.54 -20.11 0.43
C SER A 126 12.82 -20.71 1.00
N PHE A 127 13.73 -19.87 1.53
CA PHE A 127 14.93 -20.33 2.23
C PHE A 127 14.62 -21.16 3.46
N VAL A 128 13.69 -20.70 4.32
CA VAL A 128 13.29 -21.44 5.53
C VAL A 128 12.72 -22.81 5.15
N LYS A 129 11.81 -22.87 4.16
CA LYS A 129 11.26 -24.16 3.68
C LYS A 129 12.33 -25.08 3.10
N ALA A 130 13.31 -24.54 2.39
CA ALA A 130 14.42 -25.31 1.83
C ALA A 130 15.30 -25.90 2.95
N ALA A 131 15.67 -25.08 3.94
CA ALA A 131 16.45 -25.52 5.10
C ALA A 131 15.73 -26.62 5.88
N THR A 132 14.44 -26.47 6.19
CA THR A 132 13.67 -27.49 6.92
C THR A 132 13.58 -28.83 6.18
N ARG A 133 13.54 -28.82 4.84
CA ARG A 133 13.56 -30.06 4.05
C ARG A 133 14.91 -30.78 4.10
N TYR A 134 16.01 -30.04 4.19
CA TYR A 134 17.34 -30.61 4.29
C TYR A 134 17.54 -31.36 5.61
N PHE A 135 17.09 -30.78 6.73
CA PHE A 135 17.21 -31.42 8.07
C PHE A 135 16.23 -32.57 8.34
N LYS A 136 15.21 -32.77 7.48
CA LYS A 136 14.24 -33.88 7.60
C LYS A 136 14.60 -35.10 6.75
N LYS A 137 15.64 -35.03 5.92
CA LYS A 137 16.21 -36.18 5.21
C LYS A 137 17.35 -36.78 6.03
#